data_AF-A0AAD9J9R5-F1
#
_entry.id   AF-A0AAD9J9R5-F1
#
_cell.length_a   1.000
_cell.length_b   1.000
_cell.length_c   1.000
_cell.angle_alpha   90.00
_cell.angle_beta   90.00
_cell.angle_gamma   90.00
#
_symmetry.space_group_name_H-M   'P 1'
#
loop_
_entity.id
_entity.type
_entity.pdbx_description
1 polymer ?
#
loop_
_entity_poly.entity_id
_entity_poly.type
_entity_poly.pdbx_seq_one_letter_code
_entity_poly.pdbx_strand_id
1 'polypeptide(L)'
;MAASMVQYVVIRRDLFTKLNWPVGAVIAQACHASSAVIHLYYTDPNTQEYLKDLDRMHKVILEADDEETLRSLSEKLKAGSIDHKALDRTT
;
A
#
# COMPACT_ATOMS: atom_id res chain seq x y z
N MET A 1 -13.69 -13.61 17.75
CA MET A 1 -12.29 -13.29 17.38
C MET A 1 -12.35 -12.06 16.51
N ALA A 2 -11.91 -10.89 17.00
CA ALA A 2 -11.80 -9.72 16.12
C ALA A 2 -10.76 -10.05 15.04
N ALA A 3 -11.12 -9.91 13.77
CA ALA A 3 -10.17 -10.12 12.68
C ALA A 3 -9.06 -9.08 12.82
N SER A 4 -7.79 -9.51 12.86
CA SER A 4 -6.66 -8.58 12.91
C SER A 4 -6.63 -7.77 11.62
N MET A 5 -6.72 -6.44 11.72
CA MET A 5 -6.61 -5.55 10.56
C MET A 5 -5.18 -5.58 10.00
N VAL A 6 -5.06 -5.56 8.68
CA VAL A 6 -3.78 -5.63 7.96
C VAL A 6 -3.75 -4.54 6.90
N GLN A 7 -2.64 -3.80 6.84
CA GLN A 7 -2.36 -2.93 5.70
C GLN A 7 -1.48 -3.67 4.69
N TYR A 8 -2.00 -3.89 3.48
CA TYR A 8 -1.22 -4.42 2.37
C TYR A 8 -0.49 -3.29 1.65
N VAL A 9 0.79 -3.50 1.35
CA VAL A 9 1.62 -2.59 0.56
C VAL A 9 2.18 -3.38 -0.61
N VAL A 10 1.83 -2.99 -1.83
CA VAL A 10 2.27 -3.67 -3.05
C VAL A 10 3.33 -2.84 -3.74
N ILE A 11 4.51 -3.42 -3.95
CA ILE A 11 5.69 -2.75 -4.49
C ILE A 11 5.97 -3.29 -5.89
N ARG A 12 6.37 -2.42 -6.81
CA ARG A 12 6.82 -2.82 -8.15
C ARG A 12 8.20 -3.49 -8.09
N ARG A 13 8.28 -4.75 -8.55
CA ARG A 13 9.51 -5.53 -8.61
C ARG A 13 10.47 -5.03 -9.67
N ASP A 14 9.97 -4.57 -10.82
CA ASP A 14 10.78 -4.03 -11.92
C ASP A 14 11.59 -2.78 -11.54
N LEU A 15 11.20 -2.07 -10.47
CA LEU A 15 12.01 -0.99 -9.91
C LEU A 15 13.41 -1.47 -9.55
N PHE A 16 13.51 -2.64 -8.91
CA PHE A 16 14.79 -3.23 -8.54
C PHE A 16 15.45 -3.95 -9.71
N THR A 17 14.68 -4.79 -10.43
CA THR A 17 15.25 -5.77 -11.36
C THR A 17 15.55 -5.20 -12.74
N LYS A 18 14.85 -4.15 -13.17
CA LYS A 18 15.00 -3.56 -14.51
C LYS A 18 15.43 -2.10 -14.46
N LEU A 19 14.92 -1.34 -13.49
CA LEU A 19 15.10 0.11 -13.43
C LEU A 19 16.18 0.56 -12.43
N ASN A 20 16.84 -0.38 -11.73
CA ASN A 20 17.94 -0.13 -10.81
C ASN A 20 17.66 0.95 -9.76
N TRP A 21 16.44 1.00 -9.24
CA TRP A 21 16.06 1.91 -8.18
C TRP A 21 16.85 1.61 -6.90
N PRO A 22 17.39 2.65 -6.22
CA PRO A 22 17.99 2.46 -4.90
C PRO A 22 16.96 1.86 -3.93
N VAL A 23 17.39 0.93 -3.08
CA VAL A 23 16.52 0.31 -2.07
C VAL A 23 15.84 1.37 -1.19
N GLY A 24 16.59 2.40 -0.78
CA GLY A 24 16.04 3.52 -0.01
C GLY A 24 14.92 4.28 -0.72
N ALA A 25 14.97 4.41 -2.05
CA ALA A 25 13.91 5.05 -2.82
C ALA A 25 12.62 4.23 -2.81
N VAL A 26 12.73 2.90 -2.89
CA VAL A 26 11.56 2.02 -2.84
C VAL A 26 10.96 1.96 -1.43
N ILE A 27 11.79 1.93 -0.39
CA ILE A 27 11.35 2.03 1.00
C ILE A 27 10.60 3.35 1.23
N ALA A 28 11.15 4.47 0.76
CA ALA A 28 10.50 5.78 0.91
C ALA A 28 9.11 5.81 0.26
N GLN A 29 8.94 5.18 -0.91
CA GLN A 29 7.64 5.07 -1.57
C GLN A 29 6.66 4.19 -0.79
N ALA A 30 7.11 3.07 -0.23
CA ALA A 30 6.27 2.23 0.64
C ALA A 30 5.81 3.00 1.89
N CYS A 31 6.73 3.73 2.55
CA CYS A 31 6.38 4.58 3.69
C CYS A 31 5.37 5.67 3.31
N HIS A 32 5.60 6.35 2.19
CA HIS A 32 4.68 7.39 1.70
C HIS A 32 3.29 6.80 1.40
N ALA A 33 3.22 5.65 0.73
CA ALA A 33 1.95 5.00 0.41
C ALA A 33 1.19 4.61 1.69
N SER A 34 1.88 4.03 2.68
CA SER A 34 1.31 3.68 3.99
C SER A 34 0.74 4.89 4.72
N SER A 35 1.47 6.00 4.77
CA SER A 35 1.00 7.23 5.41
C SER A 35 -0.13 7.90 4.64
N ALA A 36 -0.06 7.92 3.31
CA ALA A 36 -1.07 8.55 2.45
C ALA A 36 -2.42 7.84 2.56
N VAL A 37 -2.45 6.50 2.54
CA VAL A 37 -3.72 5.75 2.66
C VAL A 37 -4.33 5.93 4.06
N ILE A 38 -3.51 5.93 5.12
CA ILE A 38 -3.99 6.21 6.47
C ILE A 38 -4.59 7.61 6.56
N HIS A 39 -3.95 8.61 5.96
CA HIS A 39 -4.46 9.98 5.96
C HIS A 39 -5.77 10.10 5.17
N LEU A 40 -5.83 9.50 3.98
CA LEU A 40 -6.99 9.56 3.09
C LEU A 40 -8.25 8.93 3.71
N TYR A 41 -8.06 7.83 4.44
CA TYR A 41 -9.15 7.07 5.06
C TYR A 41 -9.13 7.18 6.57
N TYR A 42 -8.59 8.26 7.13
CA TYR A 42 -8.38 8.40 8.57
C TYR A 42 -9.66 8.17 9.36
N THR A 43 -10.80 8.68 8.90
CA THR A 43 -12.09 8.54 9.60
C THR A 43 -12.81 7.21 9.34
N ASP A 44 -12.28 6.34 8.48
CA ASP A 44 -12.88 5.03 8.22
C ASP A 44 -12.81 4.12 9.46
N PRO A 45 -13.89 3.41 9.84
CA PRO A 45 -13.89 2.54 11.01
C PRO A 45 -12.80 1.46 11.00
N ASN A 46 -12.46 0.90 9.83
CA ASN A 46 -11.41 -0.12 9.72
C ASN A 46 -10.02 0.51 9.90
N THR A 47 -9.79 1.71 9.35
CA THR A 47 -8.55 2.46 9.59
C THR A 47 -8.40 2.84 11.06
N GLN A 48 -9.48 3.28 11.71
CA GLN A 48 -9.47 3.55 13.15
C GLN A 48 -9.17 2.28 13.96
N GLU A 49 -9.80 1.15 13.63
CA GLU A 49 -9.51 -0.14 14.28
C GLU A 49 -8.04 -0.54 14.10
N TYR A 50 -7.50 -0.39 12.89
CA TYR A 50 -6.09 -0.67 12.59
C TYR A 50 -5.13 0.19 13.41
N LEU A 51 -5.48 1.44 13.73
CA LEU A 51 -4.66 2.38 14.49
C LEU A 51 -4.80 2.26 16.02
N LYS A 52 -5.74 1.45 16.54
CA LYS A 52 -5.98 1.32 17.99
C LYS A 52 -4.80 0.69 18.74
N ASP A 53 -4.08 -0.22 18.10
CA ASP A 53 -2.96 -0.94 18.69
C ASP A 53 -1.70 -0.72 17.85
N LEU A 54 -0.98 0.37 18.15
CA LEU A 54 0.23 0.78 17.44
C LEU A 54 1.33 -0.27 17.51
N ASP A 55 1.40 -1.03 18.59
CA ASP A 55 2.39 -2.09 18.79
C ASP A 55 2.10 -3.34 17.96
N ARG A 56 0.87 -3.48 17.44
CA ARG A 56 0.40 -4.61 16.64
C ARG A 56 -0.09 -4.24 15.24
N MET A 57 0.28 -3.07 14.74
CA MET A 57 -0.02 -2.65 13.35
C MET A 57 0.67 -3.55 12.33
N HIS A 58 -0.03 -4.58 11.86
CA HIS A 58 0.52 -5.51 10.89
C HIS A 58 0.54 -4.92 9.47
N LYS A 59 1.65 -5.12 8.76
CA LYS A 59 1.80 -4.75 7.35
C LYS A 59 2.26 -5.96 6.58
N VAL A 60 1.60 -6.24 5.45
CA VAL A 60 2.00 -7.30 4.53
C VAL A 60 2.53 -6.65 3.26
N ILE A 61 3.77 -6.97 2.92
CA ILE A 61 4.44 -6.46 1.73
C ILE A 61 4.31 -7.51 0.63
N LEU A 62 3.78 -7.11 -0.53
CA LEU A 62 3.65 -7.94 -1.73
C LEU A 62 4.36 -7.26 -2.90
N GLU A 63 4.59 -8.01 -3.96
CA GLU A 63 5.19 -7.51 -5.20
C GLU A 63 4.21 -7.59 -6.37
N ALA A 64 4.23 -6.57 -7.21
CA ALA A 64 3.68 -6.58 -8.56
C ALA A 64 4.85 -6.59 -9.55
N ASP A 65 4.74 -7.33 -10.66
CA ASP A 65 5.85 -7.46 -11.60
C ASP A 65 6.26 -6.11 -12.21
N ASP A 66 5.29 -5.26 -12.54
CA ASP A 66 5.47 -3.97 -13.20
C ASP A 66 4.30 -3.00 -12.94
N GLU A 67 4.33 -1.86 -13.62
CA GLU A 67 3.28 -0.83 -13.52
C GLU A 67 1.92 -1.30 -13.99
N GLU A 68 1.87 -2.08 -15.07
CA GLU A 68 0.63 -2.54 -15.66
C GLU A 68 -0.10 -3.48 -14.71
N THR A 69 0.66 -4.39 -14.08
CA THR A 69 0.16 -5.30 -13.05
C THR A 69 -0.38 -4.53 -11.84
N LEU A 70 0.34 -3.48 -11.39
CA LEU A 70 -0.10 -2.65 -10.27
C LEU A 70 -1.37 -1.85 -10.61
N ARG A 71 -1.47 -1.31 -11.82
CA ARG A 71 -2.68 -0.60 -12.32
C ARG A 71 -3.87 -1.55 -12.42
N SER A 72 -3.68 -2.76 -12.95
CA SER A 72 -4.71 -3.79 -13.01
C SER A 72 -5.23 -4.16 -11.63
N LEU A 73 -4.34 -4.27 -10.63
CA LEU A 73 -4.73 -4.48 -9.24
C LEU A 73 -5.56 -3.29 -8.71
N SER A 74 -5.12 -2.06 -8.95
CA SER A 74 -5.85 -0.85 -8.53
C SER A 74 -7.29 -0.83 -9.07
N GLU A 75 -7.49 -1.16 -10.35
CA GLU A 75 -8.82 -1.23 -10.95
C GLU A 75 -9.67 -2.35 -10.34
N LYS A 76 -9.09 -3.51 -10.04
CA LYS A 76 -9.80 -4.60 -9.34
C LYS A 76 -10.23 -4.20 -7.93
N LEU A 77 -9.36 -3.54 -7.17
CA LEU A 77 -9.68 -3.04 -5.83
C LEU A 77 -10.79 -1.99 -5.89
N LYS A 78 -10.73 -1.08 -6.86
CA LYS A 78 -11.77 -0.09 -7.12
C LYS A 78 -13.12 -0.74 -7.46
N ALA A 79 -13.13 -1.74 -8.35
CA ALA A 79 -14.33 -2.49 -8.70
C ALA A 79 -14.91 -3.25 -7.48
N GLY A 80 -14.04 -3.73 -6.59
CA GLY A 80 -14.42 -4.36 -5.32
C GLY A 80 -14.80 -3.40 -4.21
N SER A 81 -14.78 -2.08 -4.44
CA SER A 81 -14.98 -1.05 -3.40
C SER A 81 -14.03 -1.22 -2.20
N ILE A 82 -12.78 -1.59 -2.48
CA ILE A 82 -11.73 -1.71 -1.48
C ILE A 82 -10.91 -0.43 -1.47
N ASP A 83 -10.85 0.22 -0.32
CA ASP A 83 -10.08 1.45 -0.11
C ASP A 83 -8.58 1.21 -0.32
N HIS A 84 -7.97 2.02 -1.18
CA HIS A 84 -6.57 1.91 -1.53
C HIS A 84 -6.01 3.23 -2.06
N LYS A 85 -4.68 3.36 -2.08
CA LYS A 85 -3.97 4.47 -2.70
C LYS A 85 -2.87 3.94 -3.60
N ALA A 86 -2.95 4.27 -4.88
CA ALA A 86 -1.83 4.12 -5.82
C ALA A 86 -0.99 5.40 -5.83
N LEU A 87 0.33 5.26 -5.77
CA LEU A 87 1.27 6.36 -5.97
C LEU A 87 1.67 6.40 -7.45
N ASP A 88 1.36 7.52 -8.10
CA ASP A 88 1.88 7.92 -9.40
C ASP A 88 3.06 8.88 -9.14
N ARG A 89 4.16 8.77 -9.88
CA ARG A 89 5.35 9.64 -9.76
C ARG A 89 5.16 11.04 -10.33
N THR A 90 3.94 11.57 -10.31
CA THR A 90 3.66 12.96 -10.69
C THR A 90 3.79 13.95 -9.53
N THR A 91 4.10 13.49 -8.31
CA THR A 91 4.40 14.33 -7.13
C THR A 91 5.76 14.06 -6.55
#